data_AF-A0A937ZQ39-F1
#
_entry.id   AF-A0A937ZQ39-F1
#
_cell.length_a   1.000
_cell.length_b   1.000
_cell.length_c   1.000
_cell.angle_alpha   90.00
_cell.angle_beta   90.00
_cell.angle_gamma   90.00
#
_symmetry.space_group_name_H-M   'P 1'
#
loop_
_entity.id
_entity.type
_entity.pdbx_description
1 polymer ?
#
loop_
_entity_poly.entity_id
_entity_poly.type
_entity_poly.pdbx_seq_one_letter_code
_entity_poly.pdbx_strand_id
1 'polypeptide(L)'
;MIAQAHNAGIEVLAVSVDYPVANRSEVPLRTGVSLRGGIDWRKWPTISTDLLRHPRWLAHFLAAGGVPALESWRPYAPPGSSTTDIFRFYASVWPPNLLWTDIDRIHALWQGRLVGPPPEKWSALNYVF
;
A
#
# COMPACT_ATOMS: atom_id res chain seq x y z
N MET A 1 -8.09 9.97 3.56
CA MET A 1 -6.93 10.24 2.69
C MET A 1 -7.23 11.35 1.70
N ILE A 2 -8.36 11.30 0.98
CA ILE A 2 -8.78 12.34 0.01
C ILE A 2 -8.73 13.76 0.62
N ALA A 3 -9.35 13.97 1.79
CA ALA A 3 -9.31 15.28 2.46
C ALA A 3 -7.88 15.72 2.86
N GLN A 4 -7.01 14.78 3.25
CA GLN A 4 -5.62 15.11 3.57
C GLN A 4 -4.86 15.53 2.31
N ALA A 5 -5.07 14.83 1.19
CA ALA A 5 -4.48 15.19 -0.10
C ALA A 5 -4.94 16.58 -0.56
N HIS A 6 -6.24 16.87 -0.42
CA HIS A 6 -6.78 18.20 -0.72
C HIS A 6 -6.14 19.29 0.14
N ASN A 7 -6.06 19.07 1.46
CA ASN A 7 -5.45 20.03 2.39
C ASN A 7 -3.93 20.21 2.18
N ALA A 8 -3.27 19.21 1.60
CA ALA A 8 -1.87 19.27 1.20
C ALA A 8 -1.64 19.99 -0.15
N GLY A 9 -2.70 20.48 -0.80
CA GLY A 9 -2.61 21.19 -2.08
C GLY A 9 -2.36 20.28 -3.28
N ILE A 10 -2.68 18.98 -3.19
CA ILE A 10 -2.55 18.06 -4.31
C ILE A 10 -3.59 18.42 -5.38
N GLU A 11 -3.14 18.61 -6.62
CA GLU A 11 -4.02 19.00 -7.74
C GLU A 11 -4.65 17.82 -8.48
N VAL A 12 -3.97 16.66 -8.46
CA VAL A 12 -4.34 15.48 -9.25
C VAL A 12 -4.42 14.27 -8.34
N LEU A 13 -5.56 13.59 -8.34
CA LEU A 13 -5.76 12.31 -7.67
C LEU A 13 -5.71 11.19 -8.73
N ALA A 14 -4.79 10.25 -8.56
CA ALA A 14 -4.73 9.03 -9.37
C ALA A 14 -5.30 7.86 -8.57
N VAL A 15 -6.27 7.15 -9.13
CA VAL A 15 -6.91 5.99 -8.49
C VAL A 15 -6.51 4.71 -9.21
N SER A 16 -5.78 3.84 -8.53
CA SER A 16 -5.43 2.50 -9.03
C SER A 16 -6.62 1.54 -8.89
N VAL A 17 -7.06 0.98 -10.02
CA VAL A 17 -8.22 0.06 -10.10
C VAL A 17 -7.81 -1.38 -10.44
N ASP A 18 -6.53 -1.62 -10.68
CA ASP A 18 -5.94 -2.85 -11.21
C ASP A 18 -5.48 -3.84 -10.13
N TYR A 19 -5.77 -3.56 -8.86
CA TYR A 19 -5.35 -4.39 -7.71
C TYR A 19 -6.54 -4.89 -6.85
N PRO A 20 -7.54 -5.58 -7.43
CA PRO A 20 -8.64 -6.14 -6.64
C PRO A 20 -8.15 -7.28 -5.73
N VAL A 21 -7.23 -8.11 -6.23
CA VAL A 21 -6.73 -9.28 -5.51
C VAL A 21 -5.33 -9.01 -4.98
N ALA A 22 -5.03 -9.55 -3.79
CA ALA A 22 -3.68 -9.51 -3.24
C ALA A 22 -2.66 -10.11 -4.23
N ASN A 23 -1.63 -9.36 -4.57
CA ASN A 23 -0.57 -9.82 -5.46
C ASN A 23 0.12 -11.05 -4.90
N ARG A 24 0.19 -12.09 -5.73
CA ARG A 24 1.05 -13.24 -5.49
C ARG A 24 2.44 -12.96 -6.04
N SER A 25 3.26 -12.30 -5.23
CA SER A 25 4.66 -12.06 -5.58
C SER A 25 5.53 -13.27 -5.26
N GLU A 26 6.47 -13.58 -6.16
CA GLU A 26 7.56 -14.53 -5.91
C GLU A 26 8.69 -13.92 -5.08
N VAL A 27 8.71 -12.59 -4.89
CA VAL A 27 9.80 -11.89 -4.20
C VAL A 27 9.98 -12.40 -2.77
N PRO A 28 8.93 -12.55 -1.93
CA PRO A 28 9.06 -13.20 -0.63
C PRO A 28 9.69 -14.59 -0.71
N LEU A 29 9.23 -15.42 -1.66
CA LEU A 29 9.72 -16.77 -1.85
C LEU A 29 11.18 -16.78 -2.30
N ARG A 30 11.65 -15.79 -3.04
CA ARG A 30 13.03 -15.68 -3.52
C ARG A 30 13.97 -15.09 -2.47
N THR A 31 13.57 -14.00 -1.82
CA THR A 31 14.41 -13.21 -0.90
C THR A 31 14.37 -13.71 0.54
N GLY A 32 13.28 -14.36 0.96
CA GLY A 32 13.06 -14.72 2.36
C GLY A 32 12.61 -13.55 3.23
N VAL A 33 12.24 -12.40 2.64
CA VAL A 33 11.72 -11.24 3.38
C VAL A 33 10.33 -10.90 2.86
N SER A 34 9.37 -10.79 3.77
CA SER A 34 7.99 -10.45 3.43
C SER A 34 7.38 -9.48 4.44
N LEU A 35 6.57 -8.55 3.95
CA LEU A 35 5.84 -7.63 4.82
C LEU A 35 4.80 -8.34 5.71
N ARG A 36 4.25 -9.47 5.23
CA ARG A 36 3.21 -10.23 5.94
C ARG A 36 3.75 -11.29 6.90
N GLY A 37 4.82 -11.98 6.50
CA GLY A 37 5.39 -13.13 7.22
C GLY A 37 6.75 -12.86 7.86
N GLY A 38 7.29 -11.65 7.74
CA GLY A 38 8.60 -11.29 8.28
C GLY A 38 9.74 -11.98 7.54
N ILE A 39 10.77 -12.38 8.30
CA ILE A 39 12.00 -13.01 7.80
C ILE A 39 11.86 -14.53 7.84
N ASP A 40 12.15 -15.19 6.72
CA ASP A 40 12.36 -16.63 6.65
C ASP A 40 13.79 -16.95 7.12
N TRP A 41 13.89 -17.46 8.35
CA TRP A 41 15.17 -17.81 8.97
C TRP A 41 15.95 -18.89 8.21
N ARG A 42 15.30 -19.71 7.37
CA ARG A 42 16.01 -20.69 6.51
C ARG A 42 16.86 -20.00 5.46
N LYS A 43 16.52 -18.76 5.10
CA LYS A 43 17.25 -17.93 4.12
C LYS A 43 18.23 -16.96 4.77
N TRP A 44 18.44 -17.08 6.08
CA TRP A 44 19.35 -16.21 6.83
C TRP A 44 20.75 -16.07 6.20
N PRO A 45 21.42 -17.13 5.70
CA PRO A 45 22.73 -16.97 5.07
C PRO A 45 22.73 -16.04 3.84
N THR A 46 21.67 -16.11 3.03
CA THR A 46 21.51 -15.25 1.85
C THR A 46 21.21 -13.82 2.27
N ILE A 47 20.30 -13.65 3.23
CA ILE A 47 19.91 -12.34 3.76
C ILE A 47 21.12 -11.65 4.41
N SER A 48 21.87 -12.34 5.27
CA SER A 48 23.04 -11.76 5.94
C SER A 48 24.14 -11.37 4.95
N THR A 49 24.38 -12.19 3.92
CA THR A 49 25.33 -11.86 2.85
C THR A 49 24.89 -10.59 2.09
N ASP A 50 23.60 -10.44 1.81
CA ASP A 50 23.06 -9.26 1.15
C ASP A 50 23.22 -8.00 2.03
N LEU A 51 22.88 -8.09 3.31
CA LEU A 51 23.07 -7.02 4.28
C LEU A 51 24.54 -6.57 4.38
N LEU A 52 25.48 -7.52 4.40
CA LEU A 52 26.92 -7.24 4.45
C LEU A 52 27.44 -6.60 3.16
N ARG A 53 26.83 -6.89 2.00
CA ARG A 53 27.16 -6.23 0.72
C ARG A 53 26.62 -4.80 0.62
N HIS A 54 25.64 -4.45 1.46
CA HIS A 54 24.98 -3.15 1.46
C HIS A 54 25.08 -2.41 2.80
N PRO A 55 26.31 -2.17 3.34
CA PRO A 55 26.49 -1.65 4.69
C PRO A 55 25.96 -0.23 4.88
N ARG A 56 26.05 0.62 3.84
CA ARG A 56 25.50 1.99 3.89
C ARG A 56 23.98 1.99 3.96
N TRP A 57 23.34 1.07 3.23
CA TRP A 57 21.89 0.90 3.27
C TRP A 57 21.46 0.34 4.63
N LEU A 58 22.15 -0.68 5.15
CA LEU A 58 21.85 -1.25 6.47
C LEU A 58 21.98 -0.21 7.59
N ALA A 59 23.06 0.58 7.58
CA ALA A 59 23.24 1.65 8.57
C ALA A 59 22.10 2.68 8.51
N HIS A 60 21.69 3.08 7.31
CA HIS A 60 20.56 3.99 7.15
C HIS A 60 19.23 3.37 7.60
N PHE A 61 18.98 2.10 7.26
CA PHE A 61 17.79 1.36 7.66
C PHE A 61 17.67 1.27 9.19
N LEU A 62 18.77 0.92 9.88
CA LEU A 62 18.79 0.86 11.35
C LEU A 62 18.63 2.26 11.99
N ALA A 63 19.29 3.28 11.43
CA ALA A 63 19.16 4.66 11.91
C ALA A 63 17.74 5.21 11.72
N ALA A 64 17.02 4.77 10.69
CA ALA A 64 15.63 5.13 10.42
C ALA A 64 14.60 4.38 11.29
N GLY A 65 15.05 3.50 12.20
CA GLY A 65 14.16 2.72 13.07
C GLY A 65 13.67 1.41 12.45
N GLY A 66 14.28 0.96 11.36
CA GLY A 66 13.99 -0.31 10.71
C GLY A 66 12.86 -0.21 9.69
N VAL A 67 11.90 -1.15 9.76
CA VAL A 67 10.83 -1.25 8.75
C VAL A 67 9.94 -0.01 8.82
N PRO A 68 9.79 0.75 7.72
CA PRO A 68 8.95 1.94 7.71
C PRO A 68 7.48 1.58 7.86
N ALA A 69 6.75 2.41 8.61
CA ALA A 69 5.30 2.28 8.72
C ALA A 69 4.60 2.77 7.45
N LEU A 70 3.37 2.28 7.25
CA LEU A 70 2.42 2.90 6.31
C LEU A 70 1.89 4.20 6.92
N GLU A 71 2.70 5.28 6.91
CA GLU A 71 2.38 6.53 7.61
C GLU A 71 1.04 7.14 7.20
N SER A 72 0.65 7.00 5.93
CA SER A 72 -0.66 7.44 5.44
C SER A 72 -1.84 6.73 6.13
N TRP A 73 -1.61 5.54 6.68
CA TRP A 73 -2.58 4.73 7.41
C TRP A 73 -2.58 4.96 8.92
N ARG A 74 -1.53 5.60 9.45
CA ARG A 74 -1.37 5.86 10.88
C ARG A 74 -2.56 6.60 11.51
N PRO A 75 -3.19 7.61 10.89
CA PRO A 75 -4.35 8.29 11.47
C PRO A 75 -5.60 7.41 11.62
N TYR A 76 -5.65 6.26 10.93
CA TYR A 76 -6.80 5.34 10.94
C TYR A 76 -6.59 4.14 11.88
N ALA A 77 -5.36 3.90 12.34
CA ALA A 77 -5.05 2.87 13.32
C ALA A 77 -5.27 3.40 14.75
N PRO A 78 -5.57 2.53 15.73
CA PRO A 78 -5.68 2.92 17.13
C PRO A 78 -4.45 3.71 17.62
N PRO A 79 -4.62 4.72 18.51
CA PRO A 79 -3.49 5.44 19.08
C PRO A 79 -2.46 4.51 19.74
N GLY A 80 -1.17 4.76 19.50
CA GLY A 80 -0.09 3.91 20.01
C GLY A 80 0.16 2.62 19.23
N SER A 81 -0.54 2.40 18.11
CA SER A 81 -0.32 1.25 17.22
C SER A 81 1.13 1.17 16.75
N SER A 82 1.73 -0.02 16.84
CA SER A 82 3.05 -0.28 16.25
C SER A 82 2.98 -0.31 14.72
N THR A 83 4.13 -0.31 14.06
CA THR A 83 4.20 -0.48 12.60
C THR A 83 3.48 -1.74 12.15
N THR A 84 3.68 -2.86 12.86
CA THR A 84 3.01 -4.13 12.59
C THR A 84 1.49 -4.03 12.75
N ASP A 85 1.01 -3.29 13.75
CA ASP A 85 -0.43 -3.10 13.97
C ASP A 85 -1.07 -2.28 12.84
N ILE A 86 -0.38 -1.24 12.36
CA ILE A 86 -0.82 -0.46 11.20
C ILE A 86 -0.91 -1.35 9.94
N PHE A 87 0.09 -2.20 9.70
CA PHE A 87 0.06 -3.16 8.59
C PHE A 87 -1.08 -4.17 8.72
N ARG A 88 -1.35 -4.68 9.94
CA ARG A 88 -2.47 -5.59 10.20
C ARG A 88 -3.81 -4.90 9.99
N PHE A 89 -3.96 -3.67 10.47
CA PHE A 89 -5.16 -2.87 10.27
C PHE A 89 -5.41 -2.65 8.78
N TYR A 90 -4.41 -2.16 8.05
CA TYR A 90 -4.44 -2.02 6.60
C TYR A 90 -4.92 -3.31 5.90
N ALA A 91 -4.32 -4.45 6.24
CA ALA A 91 -4.68 -5.73 5.63
C ALA A 91 -6.11 -6.19 5.97
N SER A 92 -6.67 -5.75 7.09
CA SER A 92 -8.04 -6.09 7.51
C SER A 92 -9.12 -5.27 6.82
N VAL A 93 -8.79 -4.04 6.39
CA VAL A 93 -9.72 -3.09 5.79
C VAL A 93 -9.53 -2.91 4.29
N TRP A 94 -8.47 -3.49 3.71
CA TRP A 94 -8.20 -3.41 2.28
C TRP A 94 -9.40 -3.93 1.49
N PRO A 95 -10.07 -3.07 0.68
CA PRO A 95 -11.26 -3.48 -0.03
C PRO A 95 -10.87 -4.47 -1.13
N PRO A 96 -11.42 -5.69 -1.14
CA PRO A 96 -11.07 -6.68 -2.15
C PRO A 96 -11.63 -6.34 -3.54
N ASN A 97 -12.64 -5.44 -3.64
CA ASN A 97 -13.22 -5.06 -4.92
C ASN A 97 -13.67 -3.60 -4.86
N LEU A 98 -13.01 -2.73 -5.62
CA LEU A 98 -13.45 -1.37 -5.83
C LEU A 98 -14.63 -1.38 -6.80
N LEU A 99 -15.80 -0.94 -6.36
CA LEU A 99 -16.99 -0.88 -7.22
C LEU A 99 -17.02 0.46 -7.97
N TRP A 100 -17.78 0.51 -9.06
CA TRP A 100 -18.04 1.76 -9.78
C TRP A 100 -18.66 2.83 -8.87
N THR A 101 -19.53 2.42 -7.95
CA THR A 101 -20.12 3.32 -6.94
C THR A 101 -19.08 3.90 -5.97
N ASP A 102 -17.95 3.21 -5.75
CA ASP A 102 -16.85 3.75 -4.96
C ASP A 102 -16.06 4.80 -5.75
N ILE A 103 -15.90 4.62 -7.07
CA ILE A 103 -15.31 5.65 -7.94
C ILE A 103 -16.20 6.89 -7.98
N ASP A 104 -17.53 6.73 -8.09
CA ASP A 104 -18.47 7.85 -8.05
C ASP A 104 -18.36 8.63 -6.73
N ARG A 105 -18.22 7.93 -5.61
CA ARG A 105 -17.97 8.55 -4.29
C ARG A 105 -16.63 9.28 -4.27
N ILE A 106 -15.56 8.69 -4.81
CA ILE A 106 -14.25 9.34 -4.89
C ILE A 106 -14.33 10.62 -5.74
N HIS A 107 -15.02 10.57 -6.88
CA HIS A 107 -15.23 11.71 -7.76
C HIS A 107 -16.04 12.81 -7.08
N ALA A 108 -17.11 12.46 -6.34
CA ALA A 108 -17.89 13.42 -5.58
C ALA A 108 -17.09 14.09 -4.44
N LEU A 109 -16.11 13.38 -3.87
CA LEU A 109 -15.25 13.89 -2.80
C LEU A 109 -14.04 14.68 -3.32
N TRP A 110 -13.63 14.48 -4.57
CA TRP A 110 -12.44 15.10 -5.14
C TRP A 110 -12.80 16.25 -6.08
N GLN A 111 -12.47 17.47 -5.66
CA GLN A 111 -12.76 18.70 -6.43
C GLN A 111 -11.68 19.01 -7.50
N GLY A 112 -10.57 18.27 -7.51
CA GLY A 112 -9.45 18.45 -8.44
C GLY A 112 -9.51 17.56 -9.67
N ARG A 113 -8.39 17.46 -10.40
CA ARG A 113 -8.28 16.57 -11.56
C ARG A 113 -8.22 15.12 -11.08
N LEU A 114 -9.03 14.23 -11.66
CA LEU A 114 -9.02 12.80 -11.36
C LEU A 114 -8.46 12.04 -12.57
N VAL A 115 -7.44 11.20 -12.34
CA VAL A 115 -6.90 10.27 -13.34
C VAL A 115 -7.37 8.87 -12.97
N GLY A 116 -8.21 8.31 -13.83
CA GLY A 116 -8.86 7.01 -13.66
C GLY A 116 -9.74 6.68 -14.88
N PRO A 117 -10.49 5.56 -14.86
CA PRO A 117 -11.41 5.23 -15.95
C PRO A 117 -12.41 6.38 -16.20
N PRO A 118 -12.65 6.78 -17.47
CA PRO A 118 -13.43 7.96 -17.79
C PRO A 118 -14.92 7.74 -17.57
N PRO A 119 -15.68 8.82 -17.28
CA PRO A 119 -17.08 8.73 -16.95
C PRO A 119 -18.03 8.42 -18.12
N GLU A 120 -17.54 8.12 -19.30
CA GLU A 120 -18.35 7.70 -20.44
C GLU A 120 -18.27 6.18 -20.67
N LYS A 121 -17.39 5.48 -19.93
CA LYS A 121 -17.26 4.02 -19.97
C LYS A 121 -18.07 3.29 -18.89
N TRP A 122 -18.80 4.00 -18.02
CA TRP A 122 -19.61 3.41 -16.92
C TRP A 122 -20.68 2.42 -17.39
N SER A 123 -21.21 2.60 -18.60
CA SER A 123 -22.32 1.79 -19.14
C SER A 123 -21.87 0.63 -20.04
N ALA A 124 -20.58 0.58 -20.42
CA ALA A 124 -20.07 -0.42 -21.37
C ALA A 124 -19.36 -1.61 -20.69
N LEU A 125 -19.09 -1.54 -19.38
CA LEU A 125 -18.35 -2.55 -18.64
C LEU A 125 -19.24 -3.16 -17.54
N ASN A 126 -20.29 -3.87 -17.97
CA ASN A 126 -20.94 -4.93 -17.17
C ASN A 126 -19.99 -6.12 -17.02
N TYR A 127 -18.78 -5.91 -16.51
CA TYR A 127 -17.92 -7.00 -16.09
C TYR A 127 -18.26 -7.34 -14.65
N VAL A 128 -19.08 -8.38 -14.54
CA VAL A 128 -19.18 -9.24 -13.35
C VAL A 128 -17.76 -9.72 -13.04
N PHE A 129 -17.29 -9.44 -11.81
CA PHE A 129 -16.16 -10.16 -11.21
C PHE A 129 -16.67 -11.43 -10.54
#